data_AF-A0A0W1F211-F1
#
_entry.id   AF-A0A0W1F211-F1
#
_cell.length_a   1.000
_cell.length_b   1.000
_cell.length_c   1.000
_cell.angle_alpha   90.00
_cell.angle_beta   90.00
_cell.angle_gamma   90.00
#
_symmetry.space_group_name_H-M   'P 1'
#
loop_
_entity.id
_entity.type
_entity.pdbx_description
1 polymer ?
#
loop_
_entity_poly.entity_id
_entity_poly.type
_entity_poly.pdbx_seq_one_letter_code
_entity_poly.pdbx_strand_id
1 'polypeptide(L)' 'MRIVGFLFSLGPILFGIGFLAPVIAAAITAGGLDAPAGLSSIQFGLLIGIILGVIARQRRTWLW' A
#
# COMPACT_ATOMS: atom_id res chain seq x y z
N MET A 1 -8.67 -25.07 -4.77
CA MET A 1 -7.93 -24.64 -3.55
C MET A 1 -6.66 -23.82 -3.83
N ARG A 2 -5.88 -24.08 -4.90
CA ARG A 2 -4.60 -23.38 -5.17
C ARG A 2 -4.72 -21.86 -5.40
N ILE A 3 -5.75 -21.42 -6.14
CA ILE A 3 -5.96 -19.99 -6.47
C ILE A 3 -6.29 -19.17 -5.22
N VAL A 4 -7.19 -19.69 -4.38
CA VAL A 4 -7.58 -19.04 -3.11
C VAL A 4 -6.34 -18.88 -2.21
N GLY A 5 -5.54 -19.94 -2.05
CA GLY A 5 -4.28 -19.86 -1.29
C GLY A 5 -3.28 -18.84 -1.84
N PHE A 6 -3.18 -18.71 -3.17
CA PHE A 6 -2.34 -17.70 -3.80
C PHE A 6 -2.84 -16.27 -3.51
N LEU A 7 -4.14 -16.02 -3.62
CA LEU A 7 -4.73 -14.70 -3.32
C LEU A 7 -4.51 -14.31 -1.86
N PHE A 8 -4.68 -15.24 -0.91
CA PHE A 8 -4.35 -14.98 0.49
C PHE A 8 -2.86 -14.70 0.71
N SER A 9 -1.97 -15.30 -0.08
CA SER A 9 -0.53 -14.99 -0.03
C SER A 9 -0.20 -13.56 -0.51
N LEU A 10 -1.09 -12.94 -1.27
CA LEU A 10 -0.99 -11.54 -1.70
C LEU A 10 -1.73 -10.59 -0.76
N GLY A 11 -2.36 -11.09 0.30
CA GLY A 11 -3.14 -10.30 1.26
C GLY A 11 -2.47 -9.01 1.70
N PRO A 12 -1.17 -9.01 2.10
CA PRO A 12 -0.48 -7.78 2.47
C PRO A 12 -0.37 -6.74 1.33
N ILE A 13 -0.17 -7.19 0.10
CA ILE A 13 -0.10 -6.30 -1.08
C ILE A 13 -1.49 -5.76 -1.41
N LEU A 14 -2.51 -6.62 -1.39
CA LEU A 14 -3.90 -6.21 -1.63
C LEU A 14 -4.39 -5.24 -0.55
N PHE A 15 -4.00 -5.43 0.71
CA PHE A 15 -4.25 -4.46 1.78
C PHE A 15 -3.48 -3.15 1.55
N GLY A 16 -2.22 -3.23 1.13
CA GLY A 16 -1.41 -2.09 0.73
C GLY A 16 -2.09 -1.23 -0.34
N ILE A 17 -2.68 -1.85 -1.36
CA ILE A 17 -3.37 -1.17 -2.46
C ILE A 17 -4.78 -0.70 -2.05
N GLY A 18 -5.57 -1.58 -1.47
CA GLY A 18 -7.00 -1.35 -1.23
C GLY A 18 -7.30 -0.49 0.00
N PHE A 19 -6.38 -0.40 0.95
CA PHE A 19 -6.57 0.35 2.19
C PHE A 19 -5.44 1.35 2.43
N LEU A 20 -4.18 0.89 2.46
CA LEU A 20 -3.06 1.74 2.88
C LEU A 20 -2.81 2.89 1.90
N ALA A 21 -2.86 2.63 0.60
CA ALA A 21 -2.68 3.63 -0.43
C ALA A 21 -3.72 4.77 -0.37
N PRO A 22 -5.04 4.50 -0.32
CA PRO A 22 -6.05 5.53 -0.08
C PRO A 22 -5.83 6.33 1.21
N VAL A 23 -5.45 5.67 2.31
CA VAL A 23 -5.20 6.34 3.59
C VAL A 23 -4.01 7.30 3.49
N ILE A 24 -2.91 6.88 2.86
CA ILE A 24 -1.74 7.73 2.64
C ILE A 24 -2.12 8.93 1.75
N ALA A 25 -2.83 8.69 0.66
CA ALA A 25 -3.26 9.75 -0.25
C ALA A 25 -4.17 10.76 0.48
N ALA A 26 -5.12 10.26 1.27
CA ALA A 26 -6.01 11.10 2.08
C ALA A 26 -5.24 11.91 3.13
N ALA A 27 -4.26 11.30 3.79
CA ALA A 27 -3.42 11.98 4.77
C ALA A 27 -2.58 13.12 4.16
N ILE A 28 -2.00 12.89 2.97
CA ILE A 28 -1.25 13.92 2.23
C ILE A 28 -2.17 15.09 1.87
N THR A 29 -3.33 14.80 1.27
CA THR A 29 -4.31 15.82 0.89
C THR A 29 -4.84 16.58 2.10
N ALA A 30 -5.16 15.88 3.21
CA ALA A 30 -5.65 16.50 4.44
C ALA A 30 -4.59 17.36 5.12
N GLY A 31 -3.31 16.99 4.98
CA GLY A 31 -2.18 17.77 5.48
C GLY A 31 -1.83 18.99 4.63
N GLY A 32 -2.50 19.21 3.49
CA GLY A 32 -2.16 20.27 2.54
C GLY A 32 -0.75 20.10 1.93
N LEU A 33 -0.24 18.86 1.91
CA LEU A 33 1.06 18.54 1.36
C LEU A 33 0.92 18.11 -0.10
N ASP A 34 1.91 18.47 -0.90
CA ASP A 34 2.06 17.89 -2.24
C ASP A 34 2.81 16.57 -2.16
N ALA A 35 2.37 15.58 -2.94
CA ALA A 35 3.12 14.34 -3.06
C ALA A 35 4.47 14.58 -3.77
N PRO A 36 5.57 13.93 -3.31
CA PRO A 36 6.89 14.11 -3.90
C PRO A 36 6.97 13.76 -5.39
N ALA A 37 8.00 14.28 -6.05
CA ALA A 37 8.36 13.95 -7.45
C ALA A 37 7.27 14.25 -8.49
N GLY A 38 6.38 15.22 -8.21
CA GLY A 38 5.31 15.62 -9.12
C GLY A 38 4.20 14.57 -9.27
N LEU A 39 4.14 13.61 -8.36
CA LEU A 39 3.08 12.61 -8.35
C LEU A 39 1.80 13.19 -7.77
N SER A 40 0.66 12.68 -8.22
CA SER A 40 -0.60 12.87 -7.47
C SER A 40 -0.56 12.09 -6.15
N SER A 41 -1.31 12.56 -5.14
CA SER A 41 -1.39 11.91 -3.83
C SER A 41 -1.76 10.43 -3.92
N ILE A 42 -2.63 10.05 -4.87
CA ILE A 42 -3.03 8.66 -5.08
C ILE A 42 -1.93 7.81 -5.72
N GLN A 43 -1.18 8.36 -6.69
CA GLN A 43 -0.04 7.65 -7.29
C GLN A 43 1.04 7.39 -6.24
N PHE A 44 1.33 8.39 -5.41
CA PHE A 44 2.28 8.22 -4.31
C PHE A 44 1.79 7.21 -3.27
N GLY A 45 0.52 7.31 -2.85
CA GLY A 45 -0.11 6.35 -1.95
C GLY A 45 -0.03 4.92 -2.49
N LEU A 46 -0.34 4.69 -3.76
CA LEU A 46 -0.25 3.39 -4.42
C LEU A 46 1.18 2.84 -4.41
N LEU A 47 2.17 3.67 -4.73
CA LEU A 47 3.57 3.27 -4.76
C LEU A 47 4.03 2.81 -3.37
N ILE A 48 3.78 3.63 -2.33
CA ILE A 48 4.14 3.29 -0.96
C ILE A 48 3.35 2.08 -0.46
N GLY A 49 2.04 2.01 -0.72
CA GLY A 49 1.19 0.89 -0.34
C GLY A 49 1.65 -0.45 -0.92
N ILE A 50 2.04 -0.47 -2.20
CA ILE A 50 2.61 -1.66 -2.86
C ILE A 50 3.95 -2.03 -2.23
N ILE A 51 4.87 -1.07 -2.07
CA ILE A 51 6.20 -1.32 -1.49
C ILE A 51 6.08 -1.91 -0.08
N LEU A 52 5.28 -1.28 0.79
CA LEU A 52 5.07 -1.75 2.16
C LEU A 52 4.36 -3.11 2.18
N GLY A 53 3.37 -3.34 1.30
CA GLY A 53 2.71 -4.63 1.17
C GLY A 53 3.66 -5.75 0.72
N VAL A 54 4.59 -5.46 -0.19
CA VAL A 54 5.62 -6.42 -0.62
C VAL A 54 6.57 -6.74 0.55
N ILE A 55 7.04 -5.71 1.27
CA ILE A 55 7.91 -5.88 2.44
C ILE A 55 7.20 -6.71 3.52
N ALA A 56 5.95 -6.38 3.83
CA ALA A 56 5.15 -7.09 4.83
C ALA A 56 4.89 -8.55 4.44
N ARG A 57 4.66 -8.81 3.15
CA ARG A 57 4.55 -10.18 2.62
C ARG A 57 5.84 -10.97 2.80
N GLN A 58 6.99 -10.38 2.50
CA GLN A 58 8.30 -11.04 2.65
C GLN A 58 8.62 -11.33 4.12
N ARG A 59 8.35 -10.37 5.01
CA ARG A 59 8.60 -10.49 6.44
C ARG A 59 7.55 -11.32 7.19
N ARG A 60 6.38 -11.55 6.58
CA ARG A 60 5.19 -12.13 7.21
C ARG A 60 4.67 -11.35 8.43
N THR A 61 5.01 -10.07 8.52
CA THR A 61 4.56 -9.14 9.56
C THR A 61 4.53 -7.72 9.02
N TRP A 62 3.63 -6.89 9.54
CA TRP A 62 3.60 -5.44 9.32
C TRP A 62 4.41 -4.66 10.35
N LEU A 63 4.80 -5.33 11.44
CA LEU A 63 5.58 -4.75 12.51
C LEU A 63 7.07 -4.80 12.16
N TRP A 64 7.78 -3.75 12.56
CA TRP A 64 9.22 -3.61 12.34
C TRP A 64 10.05 -4.47 13.29
#